data_AF-A0A8X6J348-F1
#
_entry.id   AF-A0A8X6J348-F1
#
_cell.length_a   1.000
_cell.length_b   1.000
_cell.length_c   1.000
_cell.angle_alpha   90.00
_cell.angle_beta   90.00
_cell.angle_gamma   90.00
#
_symmetry.space_group_name_H-M   'P 1'
#
loop_
_entity.id
_entity.type
_entity.pdbx_description
1 polymer ?
#
loop_
_entity_poly.entity_id
_entity_poly.type
_entity_poly.pdbx_seq_one_letter_code
_entity_poly.pdbx_strand_id
1 'polypeptide(L)' 'MVFNASCPMSNGRSLKSLQANDGITQDELFSIIIRFRKQPISITADIEKMYRMILITSRSKRLSTDPVEKR' A
#
# COMPACT_ATOMS: atom_id res chain seq x y z
N MET A 1 -12.01 9.74 -4.64
CA MET A 1 -12.04 9.73 -3.15
C MET A 1 -10.80 9.00 -2.68
N VAL A 2 -9.88 9.66 -1.98
CA VAL A 2 -8.63 9.07 -1.48
C VAL A 2 -8.79 8.85 0.03
N PHE A 3 -8.56 7.64 0.51
CA PHE A 3 -8.66 7.31 1.92
C PHE A 3 -7.41 7.81 2.66
N ASN A 4 -7.58 8.71 3.63
CA ASN A 4 -6.46 9.21 4.44
C ASN A 4 -6.15 8.23 5.58
N ALA A 5 -5.25 7.29 5.31
CA ALA A 5 -4.80 6.26 6.27
C ALA A 5 -3.99 6.81 7.46
N SER A 6 -3.58 8.07 7.42
CA SER A 6 -2.84 8.76 8.48
C SER A 6 -3.76 9.45 9.49
N CYS A 7 -5.04 9.66 9.16
CA CYS A 7 -5.98 10.23 10.12
C CYS A 7 -6.16 9.29 11.31
N PRO A 8 -6.07 9.79 12.55
CA PRO A 8 -6.40 9.02 13.73
C PRO A 8 -7.90 8.73 13.76
N MET A 9 -8.25 7.50 14.10
CA MET A 9 -9.63 7.12 14.42
C MET A 9 -10.04 7.69 15.79
N SER A 10 -11.29 7.52 16.18
CA SER A 10 -11.82 7.95 17.49
C SER A 10 -11.04 7.40 18.69
N ASN A 11 -10.31 6.29 18.51
CA ASN A 11 -9.42 5.68 19.51
C ASN A 11 -7.97 6.23 19.48
N GLY A 12 -7.70 7.28 18.71
CA GLY A 12 -6.39 7.94 18.60
C GLY A 12 -5.35 7.21 17.74
N ARG A 13 -5.67 6.04 17.19
CA ARG A 13 -4.76 5.25 16.34
C ARG A 13 -5.10 5.46 14.86
N SER A 14 -4.09 5.59 14.01
CA SER A 14 -4.26 5.64 12.55
C SER A 14 -4.07 4.27 11.92
N LEU A 15 -4.61 4.06 10.72
CA LEU A 15 -4.40 2.81 9.98
C LEU A 15 -2.89 2.54 9.78
N LYS A 16 -2.12 3.58 9.46
CA LYS A 16 -0.65 3.50 9.34
C LYS A 16 0.03 3.02 10.64
N SER A 17 -0.48 3.42 11.80
CA SER A 17 0.07 2.98 13.10
C SER A 17 -0.27 1.52 13.45
N LEU A 18 -1.30 0.97 12.83
CA LEU A 18 -1.76 -0.40 13.06
C LEU A 18 -1.12 -1.41 12.10
N GLN A 19 -0.67 -0.94 10.94
CA GLN A 19 0.10 -1.74 9.99
C GLN A 19 1.52 -1.92 10.54
N ALA A 20 1.95 -3.17 10.72
CA ALA A 20 3.35 -3.49 10.94
C ALA A 20 4.12 -3.16 9.65
N ASN A 21 4.58 -1.91 9.54
CA ASN A 21 5.53 -1.52 8.52
C ASN A 21 6.89 -2.05 8.93
N ASP A 22 7.07 -3.35 8.75
CA ASP A 22 8.42 -3.90 8.62
C ASP A 22 9.02 -3.18 7.41
N GLY A 23 10.22 -2.62 7.59
CA GLY A 23 10.80 -1.63 6.68
C GLY A 23 10.79 -2.02 5.19
N ILE A 24 11.06 -1.04 4.34
CA ILE A 24 10.97 -1.14 2.88
C ILE A 24 11.70 -2.41 2.40
N THR A 25 10.94 -3.44 2.04
CA THR A 25 11.47 -4.69 1.46
C THR A 25 11.81 -4.50 -0.03
N GLN A 26 11.33 -3.42 -0.65
CA GLN A 26 11.58 -3.12 -2.06
C GLN A 26 13.03 -2.70 -2.28
N ASP A 27 13.66 -3.28 -3.31
CA ASP A 27 14.92 -2.78 -3.84
C ASP A 27 14.79 -1.31 -4.23
N GLU A 28 15.87 -0.55 -4.02
CA GLU A 28 15.98 0.80 -4.56
C GLU A 28 15.66 0.82 -6.06
N LEU A 29 14.90 1.83 -6.50
CA LEU A 29 14.51 2.00 -7.91
C LEU A 29 15.72 1.94 -8.84
N PHE A 30 16.86 2.46 -8.38
CA PHE A 30 18.12 2.40 -9.10
C PHE A 30 18.60 0.96 -9.35
N SER A 31 18.51 0.08 -8.34
CA SER A 31 18.86 -1.34 -8.45
C SER A 31 17.97 -2.06 -9.48
N ILE A 32 16.67 -1.75 -9.47
CA ILE A 32 15.68 -2.31 -10.41
C ILE A 32 16.03 -1.93 -11.86
N ILE A 33 16.33 -0.65 -12.12
CA ILE A 33 16.67 -0.15 -13.45
C ILE A 33 17.96 -0.79 -13.97
N ILE A 34 18.99 -0.95 -13.12
CA ILE A 34 20.25 -1.58 -13.49
C ILE A 34 20.06 -3.06 -13.85
N ARG A 35 19.20 -3.80 -13.14
CA ARG A 35 18.88 -5.20 -13.50
C ARG A 35 18.26 -5.27 -14.89
N PHE A 36 17.25 -4.45 -15.16
CA PHE A 36 16.60 -4.42 -16.47
C PHE A 36 17.57 -4.08 -17.61
N ARG A 37 18.57 -3.22 -17.37
CA ARG A 37 19.60 -2.90 -18.37
C ARG A 37 20.55 -4.06 -18.66
N LYS A 38 20.74 -4.98 -17.69
CA LYS A 38 21.62 -6.15 -17.84
C LYS A 38 20.93 -7.32 -18.53
N GLN A 39 19.60 -7.40 -18.50
CA GLN A 39 18.87 -8.50 -19.15
C GLN A 39 18.50 -8.15 -20.60
N PRO A 40 18.72 -9.07 -21.56
CA PRO A 40 18.39 -8.83 -22.97
C PRO A 40 16.87 -8.79 -23.24
N ILE A 41 16.07 -9.36 -22.34
CA ILE A 41 14.60 -9.40 -22.42
C ILE A 41 14.06 -9.07 -21.02
N SER A 42 13.08 -8.18 -20.98
CA SER A 42 12.38 -7.77 -19.78
C SER A 42 10.88 -7.82 -20.02
N ILE A 43 10.12 -8.32 -19.04
CA ILE A 43 8.66 -8.27 -19.05
C ILE A 43 8.24 -7.15 -18.12
N THR A 44 7.55 -6.16 -18.67
CA THR A 44 6.98 -5.03 -17.94
C THR A 44 5.46 -5.17 -17.91
N ALA A 45 4.86 -4.94 -16.74
CA ALA A 45 3.42 -4.84 -16.59
C ALA A 45 3.07 -3.47 -16.02
N ASP A 46 1.95 -2.90 -16.47
CA ASP A 46 1.44 -1.67 -15.89
C ASP A 46 0.87 -1.97 -14.48
N ILE A 47 1.32 -1.19 -13.50
CA ILE A 47 0.90 -1.33 -12.11
C ILE A 47 -0.33 -0.49 -11.79
N GLU A 48 -0.87 0.27 -12.76
CA GLU A 48 -2.07 1.09 -12.60
C GLU A 48 -3.25 0.21 -12.16
N LYS A 49 -3.43 0.06 -10.84
CA LYS A 49 -4.47 -0.71 -10.12
C LYS A 49 -4.12 -2.14 -9.69
N MET A 50 -2.86 -2.57 -9.70
CA MET A 50 -2.47 -3.86 -9.09
C MET A 50 -2.83 -3.96 -7.60
N TYR A 51 -2.92 -2.84 -6.88
CA TYR A 51 -3.40 -2.80 -5.49
C TYR A 51 -4.81 -3.37 -5.29
N ARG A 52 -5.63 -3.47 -6.37
CA ARG A 52 -6.98 -4.05 -6.33
C ARG A 52 -7.00 -5.58 -6.42
N MET A 53 -5.91 -6.18 -6.90
CA MET A 53 -5.78 -7.64 -7.03
C MET A 53 -5.37 -8.31 -5.72
N ILE A 54 -5.15 -7.55 -4.65
CA ILE A 54 -4.84 -8.07 -3.32
C ILE A 54 -6.15 -8.43 -2.61
N LEU A 55 -6.27 -9.68 -2.15
CA LEU A 55 -7.40 -10.14 -1.36
C LEU A 55 -7.38 -9.47 0.03
N ILE A 56 -8.36 -8.62 0.31
CA ILE A 56 -8.49 -7.96 1.62
C ILE A 56 -9.28 -8.86 2.57
N THR A 57 -8.66 -9.29 3.67
CA THR A 57 -9.32 -10.02 4.76
C THR A 57 -10.42 -9.20 5.42
N SER A 58 -11.46 -9.85 5.94
CA SER A 58 -12.63 -9.24 6.59
C SER A 58 -12.28 -8.23 7.69
N ARG A 59 -11.19 -8.47 8.43
CA ARG A 59 -10.69 -7.57 9.48
C ARG A 59 -10.13 -6.25 8.91
N SER A 60 -9.39 -6.33 7.80
CA SER A 60 -8.85 -5.15 7.11
C SER A 60 -9.92 -4.36 6.38
N LYS A 61 -11.01 -5.01 5.91
CA LYS A 61 -12.17 -4.31 5.34
C LYS A 61 -12.87 -3.44 6.37
N ARG A 62 -13.03 -3.91 7.62
CA ARG A 62 -13.66 -3.13 8.70
C ARG A 62 -12.94 -1.81 8.96
N LEU A 63 -11.60 -1.84 9.03
CA LEU A 63 -10.78 -0.63 9.17
C LEU A 63 -10.90 0.35 8.00
N SER A 64 -11.29 -0.11 6.81
CA SER A 64 -11.48 0.75 5.64
C SER A 64 -12.89 1.37 5.57
N THR A 65 -13.85 0.86 6.35
CA THR A 65 -15.27 1.26 6.30
C THR A 65 -15.71 2.10 7.48
N ASP A 66 -14.81 2.37 8.44
CA ASP A 66 -15.14 3.20 9.59
C ASP A 66 -15.52 4.61 9.10
N PRO A 67 -16.73 5.11 9.45
CA PRO A 67 -17.20 6.40 8.98
C PRO A 67 -16.29 7.51 9.50
N VAL A 68 -15.85 8.38 8.60
CA VAL A 68 -15.25 9.67 8.94
C VAL A 68 -16.34 10.47 9.66
N GLU A 69 -16.33 10.39 10.98
CA GLU A 69 -17.28 11.10 11.83
C GLU A 69 -17.13 12.60 11.57
N LYS A 70 -18.24 13.19 11.12
CA LYS A 70 -18.39 14.59 10.75
C LYS A 70 -17.84 15.50 11.85
N ARG A 71 -16.89 16.35 11.49
CA ARG A 71 -16.69 17.67 12.09
C ARG A 71 -16.64 18.69 10.97
#